data_AF-A0A945PKB2-F1
#
_entry.id   AF-A0A945PKB2-F1
#
_cell.length_a   1.000
_cell.length_b   1.000
_cell.length_c   1.000
_cell.angle_alpha   90.00
_cell.angle_beta   90.00
_cell.angle_gamma   90.00
#
_symmetry.space_group_name_H-M   'P 1'
#
loop_
_entity.id
_entity.type
_entity.pdbx_description
1 polymer ?
#
loop_
_entity_poly.entity_id
_entity_poly.type
_entity_poly.pdbx_seq_one_letter_code
_entity_poly.pdbx_strand_id
1 'polypeptide(L)'
;MLWLTLFILLLVSAFFSGSETGMMSLNRYRLRHQRKKSAGARRAAKLLATPDRLIGLILIGNNAVNILAAIIANALAIIYVGEAAAPWVATATLTILVLVFAEVTPKTIAAQYPEWFAFKASHILKPLLTILWPLVWAINKLTNGLVKLLGFDPNSSRDDGLDTEELRSVVDLSGHKM
;
A
#
# COMPACT_ATOMS: atom_id res chain seq x y z
N MET A 1 -13.94 -13.84 -22.19
CA MET A 1 -14.06 -12.56 -21.45
C MET A 1 -13.59 -12.70 -20.00
N LEU A 2 -14.17 -13.59 -19.18
CA LEU A 2 -13.82 -13.74 -17.76
C LEU A 2 -12.32 -13.95 -17.47
N TRP A 3 -11.63 -14.79 -18.25
CA TRP A 3 -10.18 -15.00 -18.11
C TRP A 3 -9.35 -13.72 -18.33
N LEU A 4 -9.71 -12.92 -19.34
CA LEU A 4 -9.03 -11.64 -19.61
C LEU A 4 -9.29 -10.65 -18.47
N THR A 5 -10.52 -10.58 -17.98
CA THR A 5 -10.87 -9.76 -16.81
C THR A 5 -10.05 -10.17 -15.59
N LEU A 6 -9.95 -11.47 -15.30
CA LEU A 6 -9.15 -11.98 -14.19
C LEU A 6 -7.67 -11.60 -14.32
N PHE A 7 -7.10 -11.77 -15.52
CA PHE A 7 -5.71 -11.39 -15.79
C PHE A 7 -5.47 -9.89 -15.55
N ILE A 8 -6.37 -9.03 -16.04
CA ILE A 8 -6.28 -7.58 -15.80
C ILE A 8 -6.38 -7.26 -14.30
N LEU A 9 -7.31 -7.90 -13.58
CA LEU A 9 -7.45 -7.70 -12.13
C LEU A 9 -6.18 -8.11 -11.38
N LEU A 10 -5.53 -9.22 -11.73
CA LEU A 10 -4.26 -9.62 -11.14
C LEU A 10 -3.15 -8.58 -11.39
N LEU A 11 -3.07 -8.00 -12.60
CA LEU A 11 -2.10 -6.93 -12.88
C LEU A 11 -2.40 -5.66 -12.09
N VAL A 12 -3.67 -5.31 -11.90
CA VAL A 12 -4.06 -4.15 -11.10
C VAL A 12 -3.75 -4.38 -9.61
N SER A 13 -4.02 -5.58 -9.08
CA SER A 13 -3.62 -5.95 -7.70
C SER A 13 -2.09 -5.92 -7.54
N ALA A 14 -1.35 -6.48 -8.50
CA ALA A 14 0.11 -6.42 -8.55
C ALA A 14 0.63 -4.97 -8.49
N PHE A 15 -0.01 -4.08 -9.24
CA PHE A 15 0.30 -2.65 -9.22
C PHE A 15 0.08 -2.04 -7.83
N PHE A 16 -1.06 -2.29 -7.17
CA PHE A 16 -1.33 -1.74 -5.84
C PHE A 16 -0.36 -2.28 -4.79
N SER A 17 -0.18 -3.60 -4.73
CA SER A 17 0.76 -4.26 -3.80
C SER A 17 2.21 -3.78 -4.01
N GLY A 18 2.69 -3.73 -5.25
CA GLY A 18 4.02 -3.22 -5.55
C GLY A 18 4.16 -1.72 -5.24
N SER A 19 3.09 -0.94 -5.45
CA SER A 19 3.11 0.50 -5.15
C SER A 19 3.23 0.77 -3.65
N GLU A 20 2.59 -0.03 -2.81
CA GLU A 20 2.74 0.04 -1.36
C GLU A 20 4.21 -0.09 -0.97
N THR A 21 4.84 -1.22 -1.34
CA THR A 21 6.23 -1.49 -0.98
C THR A 21 7.18 -0.48 -1.62
N GLY A 22 6.99 -0.13 -2.89
CA GLY A 22 7.86 0.84 -3.57
C GLY A 22 7.79 2.23 -2.97
N MET A 23 6.59 2.68 -2.55
CA MET A 23 6.42 3.96 -1.88
C MET A 23 7.03 3.96 -0.47
N MET A 24 6.86 2.89 0.29
CA MET A 24 7.35 2.81 1.68
C MET A 24 8.85 2.55 1.79
N SER A 25 9.46 1.90 0.79
CA SER A 25 10.90 1.66 0.74
C SER A 25 11.70 2.83 0.13
N LEU A 26 11.05 3.91 -0.29
CA LEU A 26 11.73 5.12 -0.79
C LEU A 26 12.58 5.77 0.30
N ASN A 27 13.87 5.97 0.01
CA ASN A 27 14.75 6.75 0.89
C ASN A 27 14.35 8.24 0.90
N ARG A 28 13.89 8.73 2.06
CA ARG A 28 13.41 10.12 2.26
C ARG A 28 14.47 11.17 1.89
N TYR A 29 15.74 10.93 2.23
CA TYR A 29 16.84 11.85 1.92
C TYR A 29 17.05 11.99 0.41
N ARG A 30 17.16 10.85 -0.28
CA ARG A 30 17.36 10.80 -1.74
C ARG A 30 16.18 11.39 -2.49
N LEU A 31 14.96 11.12 -2.03
CA LEU A 31 13.73 11.70 -2.56
C LEU A 31 13.73 13.24 -2.47
N ARG A 32 14.16 13.82 -1.33
CA ARG A 32 14.21 15.28 -1.15
C ARG A 32 15.08 15.97 -2.20
N HIS A 33 16.21 15.35 -2.56
CA HIS A 33 17.07 15.84 -3.64
C HIS A 33 16.43 15.66 -5.02
N GLN A 34 15.86 14.48 -5.30
CA GLN A 34 15.28 14.16 -6.61
C GLN A 34 14.00 14.93 -6.94
N ARG A 35 13.24 15.39 -5.95
CA ARG A 35 12.06 16.26 -6.16
C ARG A 35 12.38 17.55 -6.92
N LYS A 36 13.62 18.05 -6.81
CA LYS A 36 14.04 19.23 -7.59
C LYS A 36 14.20 18.90 -9.08
N LYS A 37 14.53 17.64 -9.41
CA LYS A 37 14.89 17.20 -10.77
C LYS A 37 13.77 16.50 -11.53
N SER A 38 12.85 15.80 -10.86
CA SER A 38 11.81 14.98 -11.51
C SER A 38 10.39 15.28 -11.02
N ALA A 39 9.45 15.41 -11.96
CA ALA A 39 8.03 15.53 -11.65
C ALA A 39 7.47 14.28 -10.93
N GLY A 40 8.00 13.09 -11.23
CA GLY A 40 7.64 11.83 -10.56
C GLY A 40 8.05 11.87 -9.08
N ALA A 41 9.28 12.26 -8.79
CA ALA A 41 9.75 12.43 -7.42
C ALA A 41 8.91 13.48 -6.64
N ARG A 42 8.52 14.59 -7.29
CA ARG A 42 7.60 15.57 -6.67
C ARG A 42 6.24 14.98 -6.31
N ARG A 43 5.67 14.14 -7.17
CA ARG A 43 4.38 13.48 -6.94
C ARG A 43 4.47 12.45 -5.83
N ALA A 44 5.44 11.54 -5.90
CA ALA A 44 5.69 10.53 -4.88
C ALA A 44 5.87 11.18 -3.50
N ALA A 45 6.64 12.25 -3.42
CA ALA A 45 6.84 12.94 -2.16
C ALA A 45 5.63 13.73 -1.64
N LYS A 46 4.71 14.17 -2.52
CA LYS A 46 3.43 14.73 -2.09
C LYS A 46 2.51 13.65 -1.51
N LEU A 47 2.51 12.47 -2.11
CA LEU A 47 1.75 11.32 -1.61
C LEU A 47 2.29 10.83 -0.25
N LEU A 48 3.61 10.73 -0.11
CA LEU A 48 4.27 10.34 1.14
C LEU A 48 4.17 11.38 2.28
N ALA A 49 3.75 12.61 1.99
CA ALA A 49 3.49 13.61 3.03
C ALA A 49 2.23 13.28 3.85
N THR A 50 1.35 12.41 3.33
CA THR A 50 0.15 11.93 4.03
C THR A 50 0.05 10.40 3.91
N PRO A 51 0.93 9.65 4.61
CA PRO A 51 1.05 8.20 4.46
C PRO A 51 -0.27 7.48 4.76
N ASP A 52 -1.02 7.88 5.79
CA ASP A 52 -2.31 7.26 6.13
C ASP A 52 -3.31 7.29 4.97
N ARG A 53 -3.34 8.40 4.21
CA ARG A 53 -4.24 8.54 3.06
C ARG A 53 -3.79 7.69 1.89
N LEU A 54 -2.47 7.60 1.69
CA LEU A 54 -1.86 6.79 0.66
C LEU A 54 -2.07 5.30 0.94
N ILE A 55 -1.78 4.84 2.16
CA ILE A 55 -1.99 3.46 2.61
C ILE A 55 -3.46 3.11 2.50
N GLY A 56 -4.35 3.95 3.02
CA GLY A 56 -5.80 3.75 2.93
C GLY A 56 -6.25 3.57 1.48
N LEU A 57 -5.80 4.43 0.56
CA LEU A 57 -6.10 4.30 -0.86
C LEU A 57 -5.62 2.97 -1.45
N ILE A 58 -4.36 2.61 -1.20
CA ILE A 58 -3.76 1.41 -1.78
C ILE A 58 -4.46 0.16 -1.24
N LEU A 59 -4.76 0.14 0.06
CA LEU A 59 -5.46 -0.95 0.72
C LEU A 59 -6.88 -1.13 0.16
N ILE A 60 -7.63 -0.03 0.01
CA ILE A 60 -8.97 -0.05 -0.61
C ILE A 60 -8.90 -0.60 -2.04
N GLY A 61 -7.98 -0.07 -2.85
CA GLY A 61 -7.82 -0.48 -4.24
C GLY A 61 -7.45 -1.95 -4.37
N ASN A 62 -6.46 -2.42 -3.61
CA ASN A 62 -6.01 -3.80 -3.64
C ASN A 62 -7.11 -4.77 -3.21
N ASN A 63 -7.78 -4.48 -2.08
CA ASN A 63 -8.83 -5.33 -1.55
C ASN A 63 -10.04 -5.39 -2.48
N ALA A 64 -10.47 -4.24 -3.04
CA ALA A 64 -11.57 -4.21 -3.99
C ALA A 64 -11.26 -5.07 -5.23
N VAL A 65 -10.05 -4.95 -5.78
CA VAL A 65 -9.60 -5.73 -6.95
C VAL A 65 -9.52 -7.22 -6.64
N ASN A 66 -9.02 -7.59 -5.45
CA ASN A 66 -8.92 -8.99 -5.02
C ASN A 66 -10.30 -9.62 -4.80
N ILE A 67 -11.25 -8.89 -4.21
CA ILE A 67 -12.63 -9.35 -4.04
C ILE A 67 -13.28 -9.53 -5.42
N LEU A 68 -13.11 -8.58 -6.34
CA LEU A 68 -13.61 -8.72 -7.71
C LEU A 68 -12.96 -9.92 -8.42
N ALA A 69 -11.65 -10.14 -8.25
CA ALA A 69 -10.96 -11.29 -8.79
C ALA A 69 -11.52 -12.60 -8.23
N ALA A 70 -11.85 -12.65 -6.93
CA ALA A 70 -12.48 -13.80 -6.29
C ALA A 70 -13.87 -14.10 -6.87
N ILE A 71 -14.69 -13.07 -7.11
CA ILE A 71 -16.00 -13.23 -7.75
C ILE A 71 -15.84 -13.82 -9.16
N ILE A 72 -14.92 -13.28 -9.97
CA ILE A 72 -14.67 -13.76 -11.34
C ILE A 72 -14.06 -15.16 -11.35
N ALA A 73 -13.12 -15.45 -10.45
CA ALA A 73 -12.52 -16.77 -10.32
C ALA A 73 -13.55 -17.82 -9.90
N ASN A 74 -14.45 -17.48 -8.98
CA ASN A 74 -15.55 -18.36 -8.60
C ASN A 74 -16.51 -18.61 -9.76
N ALA A 75 -16.90 -17.56 -10.50
CA ALA A 75 -17.73 -17.70 -11.69
C ALA A 75 -17.08 -18.60 -12.75
N LEU A 76 -15.76 -18.50 -12.94
CA LEU A 76 -15.00 -19.43 -13.78
C LEU A 76 -15.03 -20.85 -13.22
N ALA A 77 -14.76 -21.04 -11.93
CA ALA A 77 -14.72 -22.36 -11.31
C ALA A 77 -16.07 -23.08 -11.40
N ILE A 78 -17.20 -22.38 -11.27
CA ILE A 78 -18.54 -22.96 -11.45
C ILE A 78 -18.67 -23.64 -12.82
N ILE A 79 -18.14 -23.00 -13.87
CA ILE A 79 -18.21 -23.53 -15.25
C ILE A 79 -17.38 -24.83 -15.39
N TYR A 80 -16.28 -24.97 -14.64
CA TYR A 80 -15.35 -26.10 -14.79
C TYR A 80 -15.55 -27.25 -13.81
N VAL A 81 -15.92 -26.97 -12.56
CA VAL A 81 -15.98 -27.96 -11.48
C VAL A 81 -17.37 -28.06 -10.82
N GLY A 82 -18.34 -27.24 -11.25
CA GLY A 82 -19.69 -27.19 -10.70
C GLY A 82 -19.81 -26.41 -9.39
N GLU A 83 -21.03 -26.04 -9.03
CA GLU A 83 -21.32 -25.09 -7.93
C GLU A 83 -20.82 -25.56 -6.56
N ALA A 84 -20.89 -26.86 -6.27
CA ALA A 84 -20.50 -27.41 -4.98
C ALA A 84 -18.99 -27.32 -4.71
N ALA A 85 -18.17 -27.54 -5.74
CA ALA A 85 -16.71 -27.53 -5.62
C ALA A 85 -16.09 -26.16 -5.94
N ALA A 86 -16.81 -25.30 -6.66
CA ALA A 86 -16.28 -24.05 -7.20
C ALA A 86 -15.67 -23.11 -6.16
N PRO A 87 -16.31 -22.83 -4.99
CA PRO A 87 -15.71 -21.92 -4.00
C PRO A 87 -14.36 -22.41 -3.51
N TRP A 88 -14.22 -23.72 -3.24
CA TRP A 88 -13.00 -24.32 -2.73
C TRP A 88 -11.87 -24.26 -3.76
N VAL A 89 -12.17 -24.64 -5.01
CA VAL A 89 -11.19 -24.61 -6.10
C VAL A 89 -10.79 -23.18 -6.44
N ALA A 90 -11.76 -22.28 -6.58
CA ALA A 90 -11.50 -20.87 -6.86
C ALA A 90 -10.65 -20.22 -5.77
N THR A 91 -11.00 -20.41 -4.49
CA THR A 91 -10.24 -19.85 -3.37
C THR A 91 -8.81 -20.40 -3.35
N ALA A 92 -8.62 -21.72 -3.46
CA ALA A 92 -7.27 -22.31 -3.44
C ALA A 92 -6.40 -21.81 -4.60
N THR A 93 -6.93 -21.88 -5.83
CA THR A 93 -6.18 -21.45 -7.03
C THR A 93 -5.92 -19.95 -7.01
N LEU A 94 -6.92 -19.11 -6.72
CA LEU A 94 -6.75 -17.68 -6.71
C LEU A 94 -5.79 -17.22 -5.62
N THR A 95 -5.81 -17.86 -4.44
CA THR A 95 -4.88 -17.52 -3.36
C THR A 95 -3.43 -17.70 -3.82
N ILE A 96 -3.11 -18.81 -4.47
CA ILE A 96 -1.76 -19.04 -5.00
C ILE A 96 -1.42 -18.00 -6.08
N LEU A 97 -2.35 -17.73 -7.00
CA LEU A 97 -2.12 -16.76 -8.08
C LEU A 97 -1.89 -15.34 -7.55
N VAL A 98 -2.71 -14.89 -6.60
CA VAL A 98 -2.57 -13.57 -5.98
C VAL A 98 -1.28 -13.50 -5.17
N LEU A 99 -1.00 -14.49 -4.32
CA LEU A 99 0.22 -14.49 -3.51
C LEU A 99 1.48 -14.43 -4.37
N VAL A 100 1.58 -15.26 -5.40
CA VAL A 100 2.78 -15.28 -6.25
C VAL A 100 2.83 -14.04 -7.13
N PHE A 101 1.82 -13.82 -7.97
CA PHE A 101 1.91 -12.85 -9.06
C PHE A 101 1.47 -11.44 -8.68
N ALA A 102 0.56 -11.29 -7.73
CA ALA A 102 -0.02 -10.00 -7.37
C ALA A 102 0.48 -9.45 -6.02
N GLU A 103 1.15 -10.26 -5.21
CA GLU A 103 1.60 -9.86 -3.89
C GLU A 103 3.12 -9.99 -3.72
N VAL A 104 3.66 -11.21 -3.62
CA VAL A 104 5.07 -11.45 -3.29
C VAL A 104 6.00 -10.97 -4.39
N THR A 105 5.76 -11.34 -5.66
CA THR A 105 6.64 -10.93 -6.76
C THR A 105 6.67 -9.41 -6.97
N PRO A 106 5.51 -8.70 -7.06
CA PRO A 106 5.52 -7.25 -7.23
C PRO A 106 6.15 -6.51 -6.05
N LYS A 107 5.87 -6.94 -4.80
CA LYS A 107 6.49 -6.35 -3.60
C LYS A 107 8.00 -6.53 -3.61
N THR A 108 8.48 -7.71 -3.99
CA THR A 108 9.92 -8.01 -4.09
C THR A 108 10.62 -7.11 -5.11
N ILE A 109 10.05 -6.97 -6.30
CA ILE A 109 10.61 -6.09 -7.35
C ILE A 109 10.59 -4.63 -6.90
N ALA A 110 9.49 -4.19 -6.28
CA ALA A 110 9.34 -2.82 -5.80
C ALA A 110 10.31 -2.48 -4.65
N ALA A 111 10.65 -3.45 -3.80
CA ALA A 111 11.65 -3.29 -2.75
C ALA A 111 13.08 -3.10 -3.33
N GLN A 112 13.41 -3.79 -4.42
CA GLN A 112 14.72 -3.67 -5.07
C GLN A 112 14.84 -2.38 -5.90
N TYR A 113 13.75 -1.93 -6.53
CA TYR A 113 13.72 -0.76 -7.40
C TYR A 113 12.67 0.28 -6.98
N PRO A 114 12.78 0.85 -5.76
CA PRO A 114 11.73 1.67 -5.17
C PRO A 114 11.49 2.97 -5.93
N GLU A 115 12.54 3.66 -6.37
CA GLU A 115 12.42 4.93 -7.09
C GLU A 115 11.68 4.77 -8.41
N TRP A 116 12.05 3.77 -9.20
CA TRP A 116 11.41 3.48 -10.48
C TRP A 116 9.93 3.14 -10.29
N PHE A 117 9.62 2.27 -9.32
CA PHE A 117 8.26 1.82 -9.07
C PHE A 117 7.40 2.95 -8.51
N ALA A 118 7.86 3.62 -7.45
CA ALA A 118 7.14 4.69 -6.79
C ALA A 118 6.90 5.90 -7.70
N PHE A 119 7.86 6.29 -8.55
CA PHE A 119 7.66 7.45 -9.42
C PHE A 119 6.65 7.18 -10.53
N LYS A 120 6.65 5.96 -11.08
CA LYS A 120 5.62 5.53 -12.04
C LYS A 120 4.26 5.40 -11.37
N ALA A 121 4.20 4.70 -10.24
CA ALA A 121 2.98 4.54 -9.44
C ALA A 121 2.36 5.88 -9.04
N SER A 122 3.19 6.86 -8.66
CA SER A 122 2.72 8.20 -8.28
C SER A 122 1.96 8.93 -9.38
N HIS A 123 2.11 8.52 -10.65
CA HIS A 123 1.34 9.09 -11.76
C HIS A 123 -0.13 8.68 -11.69
N ILE A 124 -0.39 7.43 -11.33
CA ILE A 124 -1.72 6.83 -11.27
C ILE A 124 -2.33 7.07 -9.88
N LEU A 125 -1.54 6.89 -8.81
CA LEU A 125 -2.03 7.01 -7.44
C LEU A 125 -2.49 8.41 -7.08
N LYS A 126 -1.87 9.46 -7.62
CA LYS A 126 -2.25 10.84 -7.30
C LYS A 126 -3.66 11.22 -7.79
N PRO A 127 -4.02 11.07 -9.08
CA PRO A 127 -5.39 11.33 -9.51
C PRO A 127 -6.37 10.37 -8.84
N LEU A 128 -6.01 9.09 -8.67
CA LEU A 128 -6.87 8.13 -7.99
C LEU A 128 -7.15 8.52 -6.53
N LEU A 129 -6.14 9.00 -5.79
CA LEU A 129 -6.31 9.53 -4.44
C LEU A 129 -7.26 10.72 -4.42
N THR A 130 -7.20 11.57 -5.43
CA THR A 130 -8.04 12.77 -5.51
C THR A 130 -9.50 12.38 -5.71
N ILE A 131 -9.76 11.40 -6.59
CA ILE A 131 -11.10 10.88 -6.89
C ILE A 131 -11.67 10.10 -5.70
N LEU A 132 -10.87 9.21 -5.10
CA LEU A 132 -11.27 8.35 -3.98
C LEU A 132 -11.08 9.00 -2.61
N TRP A 133 -10.68 10.27 -2.57
CA TRP A 133 -10.47 11.01 -1.32
C TRP A 133 -11.67 10.94 -0.34
N PRO A 134 -12.94 11.16 -0.75
CA PRO A 134 -14.07 11.08 0.18
C PRO A 134 -14.20 9.69 0.80
N LEU A 135 -13.95 8.62 0.03
CA LEU A 135 -14.01 7.25 0.51
C LEU A 135 -12.86 6.95 1.50
N VAL A 136 -11.63 7.34 1.15
CA VAL A 136 -10.46 7.20 2.03
C VAL A 136 -10.68 7.96 3.35
N TRP A 137 -11.22 9.17 3.28
CA TRP A 137 -11.53 9.97 4.46
C TRP A 137 -12.58 9.31 5.36
N ALA A 138 -13.66 8.79 4.77
CA ALA A 138 -14.71 8.10 5.50
C ALA A 138 -14.17 6.84 6.23
N ILE A 139 -13.39 6.02 5.53
CA ILE A 139 -12.78 4.82 6.11
C ILE A 139 -11.81 5.21 7.23
N ASN A 140 -10.93 6.18 7.02
CA ASN A 140 -10.00 6.63 8.06
C ASN A 140 -10.74 7.19 9.30
N LYS A 141 -11.87 7.86 9.10
CA LYS A 141 -12.73 8.33 10.21
C LYS A 141 -13.33 7.16 10.99
N LEU A 142 -13.84 6.15 10.30
CA LEU A 142 -14.37 4.93 10.93
C LEU A 142 -13.27 4.19 11.70
N THR A 143 -12.12 3.95 11.08
CA THR A 143 -10.97 3.29 11.71
C THR A 143 -10.52 4.05 12.95
N ASN A 144 -10.33 5.37 12.87
CA ASN A 144 -9.92 6.17 14.02
C ASN A 144 -10.99 6.19 15.13
N GLY A 145 -12.28 6.08 14.78
CA GLY A 145 -13.35 5.91 15.76
C GLY A 145 -13.24 4.58 16.51
N LEU A 146 -12.99 3.49 15.79
CA LEU A 146 -12.79 2.16 16.38
C LEU A 146 -11.54 2.09 17.25
N VAL A 147 -10.42 2.67 16.79
CA VAL A 147 -9.16 2.74 17.56
C VAL A 147 -9.37 3.47 18.89
N LYS A 148 -10.11 4.60 18.87
CA LYS A 148 -10.46 5.35 20.09
C LYS A 148 -11.39 4.56 21.00
N LEU A 149 -12.36 3.83 20.44
CA LEU A 149 -13.27 2.98 21.22
C LEU A 149 -12.51 1.87 21.96
N LEU A 150 -11.45 1.35 21.34
CA LEU A 150 -10.55 0.35 21.93
C LEU A 150 -9.54 0.96 22.93
N GLY A 151 -9.57 2.28 23.15
CA GLY A 151 -8.72 2.97 24.13
C GLY A 151 -7.34 3.40 23.63
N PHE A 152 -7.08 3.32 22.32
CA PHE A 152 -5.83 3.76 21.72
C PHE A 152 -5.95 5.19 21.16
N ASP A 153 -4.88 5.98 21.22
CA ASP A 153 -4.82 7.30 20.57
C ASP A 153 -4.31 7.17 19.13
N PRO A 154 -5.15 7.39 18.10
CA PRO A 154 -4.74 7.33 16.70
C PRO A 154 -3.75 8.44 16.26
N ASN A 155 -3.45 9.42 17.12
CA ASN A 155 -2.54 10.53 16.81
C ASN A 155 -1.18 10.48 17.52
N SER A 156 -0.96 9.55 18.46
CA SER A 156 0.24 9.53 19.31
C SER A 156 1.55 9.27 18.55
N SER A 157 1.51 8.58 17.41
CA SER A 157 2.69 8.25 16.59
C SER A 157 3.06 9.29 15.52
N ARG A 158 2.41 10.47 15.50
CA ARG A 158 2.66 11.49 14.47
C ARG A 158 3.81 12.44 14.80
N ASP A 159 4.35 12.37 16.02
CA ASP A 159 5.45 13.21 16.48
C ASP A 159 6.76 12.40 16.46
N ASP A 160 7.30 12.16 15.25
CA ASP A 160 8.73 11.85 15.05
C ASP A 160 9.55 13.13 15.34
N GLY A 161 9.40 13.63 16.56
CA GLY A 161 9.96 14.87 17.07
C GLY A 161 10.77 14.57 18.31
N LEU A 162 11.95 13.96 18.10
CA LEU A 162 13.05 13.87 19.07
C LEU A 162 12.60 13.33 20.43
N ASP A 163 12.73 12.02 20.62
CA ASP A 163 12.72 11.49 21.97
C ASP A 163 13.85 12.18 22.75
N THR A 164 13.48 13.16 23.57
CA THR A 164 14.41 13.96 24.37
C THR A 164 15.23 13.09 25.32
N GLU A 165 14.83 11.83 25.51
CA GLU A 165 15.58 10.82 26.25
C GLU A 165 16.80 10.29 25.46
N GLU A 166 16.74 10.14 24.13
CA GLU A 166 17.91 9.77 23.33
C GLU A 166 18.97 10.88 23.31
N LEU A 167 18.56 12.16 23.18
CA LEU A 167 19.48 13.31 23.22
C LEU A 167 20.14 13.48 24.60
N ARG A 168 19.43 13.18 25.69
CA ARG A 168 20.00 13.21 27.05
C ARG A 168 21.06 12.13 27.25
N SER A 169 20.83 10.92 26.72
CA SER A 169 21.81 9.84 26.82
C SER A 169 23.14 10.16 26.12
N VAL A 170 23.08 10.83 24.97
CA VAL A 170 24.28 11.23 24.20
C VAL A 170 25.03 12.39 24.87
N VAL A 171 24.32 13.29 25.54
CA VAL A 171 24.91 14.41 26.30
C VAL A 171 25.57 13.92 27.60
N ASP A 172 24.97 12.99 28.33
CA ASP A 172 25.57 12.41 29.54
C ASP A 172 26.81 11.57 29.24
N LEU A 173 26.82 10.84 28.11
CA LEU A 173 28.00 10.09 27.65
C LEU A 173 29.15 11.01 27.18
N SER A 174 28.84 12.24 26.76
CA SER A 174 29.83 13.22 26.31
C SER A 174 30.38 14.07 27.46
N GLY A 175 29.65 14.19 28.57
CA GLY A 175 30.06 14.95 29.77
C GLY A 175 31.08 14.25 30.67
N HIS A 176 31.33 12.94 30.48
CA HIS A 176 32.25 12.16 31.32
C HIS A 176 33.65 11.95 30.71
N LYS A 177 34.00 12.70 29.66
CA LYS A 177 35.31 12.61 28.97
C LYS A 177 36.07 13.95 28.83
N MET A 178 35.74 14.95 29.65
CA MET A 178 36.62 16.13 29.83
C MET A 178 37.10 16.22 31.27
#